data_AF-A0A355SET6-F1
#
_entry.id   AF-A0A355SET6-F1
#
_cell.length_a   1.000
_cell.length_b   1.000
_cell.length_c   1.000
_cell.angle_alpha   90.00
_cell.angle_beta   90.00
_cell.angle_gamma   90.00
#
_symmetry.space_group_name_H-M   'P 1'
#
loop_
_entity.id
_entity.type
_entity.pdbx_description
1 polymer ?
#
loop_
_entity_poly.entity_id
_entity_poly.type
_entity_poly.pdbx_seq_one_letter_code
_entity_poly.pdbx_strand_id
1 'polypeptide(L)'
;MALAKGLGLKLKFIDLFADSISRIFAGSGEFAENKTIATADMGYNSISVTLIQNGNLFLERQIDTGDFGTYTADCSAKYLADQLIDNMMKVINFYISNSYNRKIDSIYLYGEGAGIKGMADYIKRNTRSDVKLLGPELLHGIRGIDEGLKEKLYLYINCISLLLRRN
;
A
#
# COMPACT_ATOMS: atom_id res chain seq x y z
N MET A 1 22.62 -9.84 2.10
CA MET A 1 23.97 -9.22 2.26
C MET A 1 24.91 -9.52 1.09
N ALA A 2 24.99 -10.77 0.59
CA ALA A 2 25.87 -11.12 -0.53
C ALA A 2 25.61 -10.30 -1.81
N LEU A 3 24.32 -10.06 -2.15
CA LEU A 3 23.93 -9.28 -3.34
C LEU A 3 24.46 -7.84 -3.31
N ALA A 4 24.21 -7.10 -2.23
CA ALA A 4 24.68 -5.72 -2.09
C ALA A 4 26.21 -5.63 -2.23
N LYS A 5 26.93 -6.56 -1.58
CA LYS A 5 28.40 -6.64 -1.68
C LYS A 5 28.86 -6.95 -3.11
N GLY A 6 28.18 -7.86 -3.81
CA GLY A 6 28.47 -8.19 -5.22
C GLY A 6 28.26 -7.01 -6.17
N LEU A 7 27.36 -6.09 -5.84
CA LEU A 7 27.12 -4.85 -6.57
C LEU A 7 28.00 -3.67 -6.11
N GLY A 8 28.94 -3.89 -5.19
CA GLY A 8 29.76 -2.83 -4.62
C GLY A 8 29.00 -1.84 -3.73
N LEU A 9 27.79 -2.21 -3.29
CA LEU A 9 26.94 -1.38 -2.44
C LEU A 9 27.16 -1.70 -0.95
N LYS A 10 27.18 -0.65 -0.13
CA LYS A 10 27.17 -0.78 1.32
C LYS A 10 25.73 -0.88 1.81
N LEU A 11 25.32 -2.06 2.26
CA LEU A 11 24.02 -2.25 2.91
C LEU A 11 23.97 -1.43 4.20
N LYS A 12 23.07 -0.46 4.25
CA LYS A 12 22.88 0.41 5.41
C LYS A 12 21.69 -0.01 6.27
N PHE A 13 20.59 -0.37 5.62
CA PHE A 13 19.34 -0.77 6.27
C PHE A 13 18.73 -1.97 5.57
N ILE A 14 18.06 -2.80 6.36
CA ILE A 14 17.06 -3.78 5.91
C ILE A 14 15.77 -3.33 6.59
N ASP A 15 14.67 -3.30 5.84
CA ASP A 15 13.41 -2.76 6.33
C ASP A 15 12.21 -3.63 5.96
N LEU A 16 11.10 -3.37 6.64
CA LEU A 16 9.79 -3.90 6.32
C LEU A 16 9.03 -2.89 5.46
N PHE A 17 8.38 -3.36 4.40
CA PHE A 17 7.62 -2.47 3.51
C PHE A 17 6.48 -1.75 4.25
N ALA A 18 5.77 -2.45 5.15
CA ALA A 18 4.70 -1.86 5.96
C ALA A 18 5.17 -0.72 6.88
N ASP A 19 6.36 -0.82 7.46
CA ASP A 19 6.95 0.26 8.26
C ASP A 19 7.50 1.38 7.38
N SER A 20 7.91 1.04 6.17
CA SER A 20 8.39 2.03 5.21
C SER A 20 7.25 2.89 4.68
N ILE A 21 6.14 2.26 4.27
CA ILE A 21 4.96 2.97 3.78
C ILE A 21 4.33 3.85 4.88
N SER A 22 4.30 3.39 6.14
CA SER A 22 3.77 4.22 7.24
C SER A 22 4.52 5.54 7.41
N ARG A 23 5.84 5.57 7.18
CA ARG A 23 6.63 6.81 7.21
C ARG A 23 6.22 7.84 6.17
N ILE A 24 5.72 7.42 5.01
CA ILE A 24 5.19 8.34 4.00
C ILE A 24 3.95 9.05 4.56
N PHE A 25 3.03 8.31 5.17
CA PHE A 25 1.83 8.86 5.77
C PHE A 25 2.13 9.69 7.03
N ALA A 26 3.14 9.33 7.82
CA ALA A 26 3.60 10.18 8.92
C ALA A 26 4.17 11.51 8.42
N GLY A 27 4.89 11.50 7.29
CA GLY A 27 5.54 12.67 6.72
C GLY A 27 4.59 13.66 6.01
N SER A 28 3.40 13.22 5.61
CA SER A 28 2.47 14.04 4.83
C SER A 28 1.61 15.03 5.65
N GLY A 29 1.71 14.99 6.98
CA GLY A 29 1.09 15.95 7.90
C GLY A 29 -0.42 15.76 8.08
N GLU A 30 -1.17 15.60 6.99
CA GLU A 30 -2.63 15.34 7.01
C GLU A 30 -2.99 14.00 7.67
N PHE A 31 -2.06 13.03 7.61
CA PHE A 31 -2.29 11.65 8.04
C PHE A 31 -1.56 11.29 9.35
N ALA A 32 -0.88 12.27 9.95
CA ALA A 32 -0.08 12.09 11.16
C ALA A 32 -0.94 11.99 12.43
N GLU A 33 -2.10 12.65 12.48
CA GLU A 33 -2.92 12.72 13.69
C GLU A 33 -4.39 12.37 13.44
N ASN A 34 -4.97 11.55 14.34
CA ASN A 34 -6.39 11.17 14.37
C ASN A 34 -6.92 10.55 13.07
N LYS A 35 -6.04 9.90 12.31
CA LYS A 35 -6.37 9.22 11.06
C LYS A 35 -5.99 7.75 11.12
N THR A 36 -6.89 6.90 10.64
CA THR A 36 -6.58 5.51 10.34
C THR A 36 -6.71 5.28 8.85
N ILE A 37 -5.61 4.86 8.23
CA ILE A 37 -5.49 4.62 6.80
C ILE A 37 -5.29 3.14 6.56
N ALA A 38 -6.03 2.58 5.61
CA ALA A 38 -5.70 1.28 5.07
C ALA A 38 -4.92 1.48 3.77
N THR A 39 -3.91 0.65 3.53
CA THR A 39 -3.21 0.62 2.24
C THR A 39 -3.25 -0.81 1.71
N ALA A 40 -3.40 -0.98 0.39
CA ALA A 40 -3.31 -2.27 -0.25
C ALA A 40 -2.19 -2.28 -1.30
N ASP A 41 -1.17 -3.12 -1.09
CA ASP A 41 -0.18 -3.46 -2.11
C ASP A 41 -0.77 -4.56 -2.99
N MET A 42 -0.95 -4.26 -4.27
CA MET A 42 -1.41 -5.19 -5.29
C MET A 42 -0.21 -5.67 -6.11
N GLY A 43 0.69 -6.38 -5.43
CA GLY A 43 1.86 -6.99 -6.03
C GLY A 43 1.51 -8.20 -6.91
N TYR A 44 2.53 -8.75 -7.58
CA TYR A 44 2.35 -9.87 -8.50
C TYR A 44 1.98 -11.17 -7.78
N ASN A 45 2.78 -11.62 -6.80
CA ASN A 45 2.55 -12.92 -6.14
C ASN A 45 1.76 -12.84 -4.83
N SER A 46 1.56 -11.64 -4.32
CA SER A 46 0.89 -11.43 -3.05
C SER A 46 0.26 -10.05 -3.00
N ILE A 47 -0.83 -9.98 -2.27
CA ILE A 47 -1.47 -8.73 -1.87
C ILE A 47 -1.16 -8.50 -0.40
N SER A 48 -0.79 -7.27 -0.02
CA SER A 48 -0.71 -6.91 1.40
C SER A 48 -1.69 -5.82 1.76
N VAL A 49 -2.30 -5.93 2.94
CA VAL A 49 -3.16 -4.89 3.50
C VAL A 49 -2.50 -4.40 4.78
N THR A 50 -2.16 -3.12 4.81
CA THR A 50 -1.54 -2.46 5.96
C THR A 50 -2.49 -1.44 6.55
N LEU A 51 -2.68 -1.49 7.87
CA LEU A 51 -3.38 -0.46 8.64
C LEU A 51 -2.34 0.45 9.29
N ILE A 52 -2.50 1.75 9.08
CA ILE A 52 -1.67 2.81 9.62
C ILE A 52 -2.56 3.67 10.50
N GLN A 53 -2.19 3.84 11.77
CA GLN A 53 -2.91 4.67 12.72
C GLN A 53 -2.00 5.79 13.22
N ASN A 54 -2.43 7.04 13.05
CA ASN A 54 -1.68 8.22 13.46
C ASN A 54 -0.23 8.19 12.93
N GLY A 55 -0.08 7.93 11.62
CA GLY A 55 1.22 7.79 10.97
C GLY A 55 2.04 6.53 11.31
N ASN A 56 1.57 5.67 12.23
CA ASN A 56 2.32 4.48 12.68
C ASN A 56 1.72 3.19 12.15
N LEU A 57 2.56 2.21 11.84
CA LEU A 57 2.12 0.86 11.50
C LEU A 57 1.32 0.25 12.67
N PHE A 58 0.07 -0.14 12.41
CA PHE A 58 -0.78 -0.82 13.39
C PHE A 58 -0.81 -2.33 13.15
N LEU A 59 -1.05 -2.74 11.91
CA LEU A 59 -1.15 -4.14 11.50
C LEU A 59 -0.81 -4.26 10.02
N GLU A 60 -0.14 -5.34 9.64
CA GLU A 60 -0.02 -5.78 8.26
C GLU A 60 -0.59 -7.19 8.14
N ARG A 61 -1.26 -7.46 7.02
CA ARG A 61 -1.61 -8.81 6.60
C ARG A 61 -1.20 -9.00 5.14
N GLN A 62 -0.28 -9.91 4.91
CA GLN A 62 0.00 -10.43 3.57
C GLN A 62 -0.96 -11.57 3.25
N ILE A 63 -1.42 -11.61 2.00
CA ILE A 63 -2.20 -12.68 1.41
C ILE A 63 -1.44 -13.15 0.18
N ASP A 64 -1.00 -14.40 0.22
CA ASP A 64 -0.50 -15.05 -0.97
C ASP A 64 -1.67 -15.30 -1.91
N THR A 65 -1.63 -14.69 -3.09
CA THR A 65 -2.68 -14.88 -4.09
C THR A 65 -2.51 -16.19 -4.84
N GLY A 66 -1.36 -16.85 -4.71
CA GLY A 66 -0.95 -17.99 -5.53
C GLY A 66 -0.71 -17.52 -6.97
N ASP A 67 0.34 -18.02 -7.62
CA ASP A 67 0.81 -17.69 -8.99
C ASP A 67 -0.18 -16.89 -9.85
N PHE A 68 -0.16 -15.57 -9.70
CA PHE A 68 -0.88 -14.62 -10.55
C PHE A 68 -0.44 -14.77 -12.01
N GLY A 69 0.77 -15.33 -12.22
CA GLY A 69 1.34 -15.69 -13.51
C GLY A 69 0.80 -16.94 -14.18
N THR A 70 0.09 -17.84 -13.48
CA THR A 70 -0.50 -19.04 -14.10
C THR A 70 -1.96 -18.85 -14.51
N TYR A 71 -2.59 -17.75 -14.10
CA TYR A 71 -3.94 -17.35 -14.52
C TYR A 71 -3.93 -16.69 -15.91
N THR A 72 -3.43 -17.42 -16.90
CA THR A 72 -3.64 -17.09 -18.31
C THR A 72 -5.09 -17.43 -18.70
N ALA A 73 -5.78 -16.46 -19.31
CA ALA A 73 -7.06 -16.53 -20.03
C ALA A 73 -8.40 -16.37 -19.27
N ASP A 74 -8.61 -16.90 -18.05
CA ASP A 74 -9.98 -16.95 -17.45
C ASP A 74 -10.21 -16.08 -16.20
N CYS A 75 -9.18 -15.43 -15.64
CA CYS A 75 -9.35 -14.60 -14.46
C CYS A 75 -9.65 -13.15 -14.83
N SER A 76 -10.92 -12.76 -14.78
CA SER A 76 -11.30 -11.35 -14.95
C SER A 76 -10.70 -10.50 -13.82
N ALA A 77 -10.25 -9.28 -14.12
CA ALA A 77 -9.78 -8.31 -13.12
C ALA A 77 -10.75 -8.13 -11.93
N LYS A 78 -12.03 -8.45 -12.15
CA LYS A 78 -13.08 -8.53 -11.14
C LYS A 78 -12.78 -9.56 -10.04
N TYR A 79 -12.36 -10.79 -10.38
CA TYR A 79 -12.05 -11.81 -9.37
C TYR A 79 -10.93 -11.37 -8.44
N LEU A 80 -9.88 -10.77 -9.00
CA LEU A 80 -8.77 -10.21 -8.23
C LEU A 80 -9.25 -9.08 -7.31
N ALA A 81 -10.11 -8.21 -7.83
CA ALA A 81 -10.72 -7.15 -7.04
C ALA A 81 -11.59 -7.72 -5.91
N ASP A 82 -12.38 -8.76 -6.17
CA ASP A 82 -13.23 -9.43 -5.17
C ASP A 82 -12.37 -10.08 -4.07
N GLN A 83 -11.30 -10.80 -4.43
CA GLN A 83 -10.35 -11.36 -3.46
C GLN A 83 -9.69 -10.28 -2.61
N LEU A 84 -9.28 -9.18 -3.23
CA LEU A 84 -8.71 -8.04 -2.52
C LEU A 84 -9.74 -7.43 -1.56
N ILE A 85 -10.97 -7.19 -2.01
CA ILE A 85 -12.07 -6.66 -1.18
C ILE A 85 -12.33 -7.56 0.01
N ASP A 86 -12.49 -8.86 -0.19
CA ASP A 86 -12.77 -9.81 0.89
C ASP A 86 -11.66 -9.79 1.95
N ASN A 87 -10.41 -9.72 1.52
CA ASN A 87 -9.28 -9.71 2.43
C ASN A 87 -9.10 -8.36 3.14
N MET A 88 -9.25 -7.25 2.43
CA MET A 88 -9.27 -5.91 3.04
C MET A 88 -10.37 -5.82 4.10
N MET A 89 -11.59 -6.27 3.77
CA MET A 89 -12.72 -6.19 4.69
C MET A 89 -12.52 -7.09 5.92
N LYS A 90 -11.87 -8.26 5.80
CA LYS A 90 -11.49 -9.07 6.99
C LYS A 90 -10.56 -8.30 7.94
N VAL A 91 -9.54 -7.63 7.40
CA VAL A 91 -8.58 -6.85 8.19
C VAL A 91 -9.25 -5.62 8.81
N ILE A 92 -10.04 -4.90 8.03
CA ILE A 92 -10.77 -3.70 8.47
C ILE A 92 -11.80 -4.07 9.54
N ASN A 93 -12.58 -5.14 9.35
CA ASN A 93 -13.59 -5.59 10.31
C ASN A 93 -12.96 -6.02 11.63
N PHE A 94 -11.83 -6.74 11.59
CA PHE A 94 -11.06 -7.08 12.78
C PHE A 94 -10.60 -5.83 13.53
N TYR A 95 -10.16 -4.80 12.81
CA TYR A 95 -9.76 -3.54 13.43
C TYR A 95 -10.91 -2.79 14.09
N ILE A 96 -12.06 -2.69 13.40
CA ILE A 96 -13.26 -1.97 13.88
C ILE A 96 -13.89 -2.71 15.06
N SER A 97 -13.97 -4.04 15.02
CA SER A 97 -14.59 -4.84 16.09
C SER A 97 -13.90 -4.67 17.44
N ASN A 98 -12.63 -4.27 17.46
CA ASN A 98 -11.85 -4.11 18.67
C ASN A 98 -12.17 -2.85 19.47
N SER A 99 -12.92 -1.86 18.93
CA SER A 99 -13.35 -0.67 19.67
C SER A 99 -14.48 0.09 18.97
N TYR A 100 -15.48 0.56 19.73
CA TYR A 100 -16.68 1.25 19.22
C TYR A 100 -16.43 2.54 18.41
N ASN A 101 -15.24 3.16 18.52
CA ASN A 101 -14.95 4.44 17.88
C ASN A 101 -13.87 4.36 16.78
N ARG A 102 -13.60 3.17 16.27
CA ARG A 102 -12.64 2.97 15.18
C ARG A 102 -13.33 3.06 13.83
N LYS A 103 -12.70 3.79 12.91
CA LYS A 103 -13.08 3.86 11.50
C LYS A 103 -11.82 3.89 10.64
N ILE A 104 -11.97 3.54 9.38
CA ILE A 104 -10.95 3.79 8.36
C ILE A 104 -11.35 5.06 7.63
N ASP A 105 -10.46 6.05 7.59
CA ASP A 105 -10.72 7.33 6.93
C ASP A 105 -10.62 7.21 5.40
N SER A 106 -9.64 6.44 4.92
CA SER A 106 -9.44 6.19 3.49
C SER A 106 -8.59 4.94 3.24
N ILE A 107 -8.68 4.42 2.03
CA ILE A 107 -7.94 3.28 1.51
C ILE A 107 -7.05 3.75 0.35
N TYR A 108 -5.75 3.48 0.41
CA TYR A 108 -4.80 3.78 -0.65
C TYR A 108 -4.34 2.51 -1.35
N LEU A 109 -4.48 2.46 -2.68
CA LEU A 109 -4.03 1.33 -3.49
C LEU A 109 -2.68 1.64 -4.12
N TYR A 110 -1.77 0.66 -4.13
CA TYR A 110 -0.50 0.75 -4.83
C TYR A 110 -0.06 -0.64 -5.32
N GLY A 111 1.06 -0.72 -6.04
CA GLY A 111 1.48 -1.93 -6.75
C GLY A 111 0.88 -2.03 -8.16
N GLU A 112 1.31 -3.02 -8.93
CA GLU A 112 0.95 -3.16 -10.34
C GLU A 112 -0.56 -3.32 -10.55
N GLY A 113 -1.22 -4.14 -9.73
CA GLY A 113 -2.66 -4.36 -9.83
C GLY A 113 -3.51 -3.13 -9.51
N ALA A 114 -2.97 -2.16 -8.78
CA ALA A 114 -3.68 -0.92 -8.46
C ALA A 114 -3.87 -0.02 -9.70
N GLY A 115 -2.98 -0.16 -10.70
CA GLY A 115 -3.05 0.58 -11.96
C GLY A 115 -4.12 0.09 -12.94
N ILE A 116 -4.80 -1.03 -12.64
CA ILE A 116 -5.86 -1.58 -13.50
C ILE A 116 -7.01 -0.57 -13.60
N LYS A 117 -7.38 -0.20 -14.83
CA LYS A 117 -8.45 0.77 -15.10
C LYS A 117 -9.76 0.36 -14.42
N GLY A 118 -10.30 1.24 -13.58
CA GLY A 118 -11.55 1.03 -12.84
C GLY A 118 -11.42 0.20 -11.57
N MET A 119 -10.20 -0.24 -11.18
CA MET A 119 -9.97 -1.01 -9.94
C MET A 119 -10.36 -0.20 -8.69
N ALA A 120 -9.84 1.02 -8.56
CA ALA A 120 -10.17 1.90 -7.43
C ALA A 120 -11.68 2.16 -7.33
N ASP A 121 -12.33 2.44 -8.47
CA ASP A 121 -13.79 2.66 -8.52
C ASP A 121 -14.57 1.40 -8.14
N TYR A 122 -14.12 0.23 -8.57
CA TYR A 122 -14.74 -1.04 -8.23
C TYR A 122 -14.67 -1.30 -6.73
N ILE A 123 -13.50 -1.14 -6.11
CA ILE A 123 -13.32 -1.31 -4.67
C ILE A 123 -14.13 -0.26 -3.90
N LYS A 124 -14.14 1.00 -4.36
CA LYS A 124 -14.92 2.09 -3.74
C LYS A 124 -16.41 1.76 -3.68
N ARG A 125 -16.98 1.28 -4.79
CA ARG A 125 -18.40 0.89 -4.85
C ARG A 125 -18.74 -0.27 -3.90
N ASN A 126 -17.87 -1.27 -3.83
CA ASN A 126 -18.13 -2.48 -3.03
C ASN A 126 -17.85 -2.29 -1.52
N THR A 127 -16.91 -1.42 -1.14
CA THR A 127 -16.54 -1.18 0.26
C THR A 127 -17.25 0.02 0.89
N ARG A 128 -17.86 0.90 0.08
CA ARG A 128 -18.39 2.21 0.50
C ARG A 128 -17.37 3.07 1.26
N SER A 129 -16.08 2.82 1.05
CA SER A 129 -14.97 3.54 1.67
C SER A 129 -14.37 4.54 0.68
N ASP A 130 -13.67 5.56 1.17
CA ASP A 130 -12.93 6.46 0.29
C ASP A 130 -11.66 5.76 -0.19
N VAL A 131 -11.65 5.31 -1.45
CA VAL A 131 -10.53 4.57 -2.06
C VAL A 131 -9.82 5.48 -3.07
N LYS A 132 -8.49 5.55 -2.98
CA LYS A 132 -7.63 6.35 -3.85
C LYS A 132 -6.48 5.51 -4.39
N LEU A 133 -6.08 5.75 -5.63
CA LEU A 133 -4.77 5.30 -6.11
C LEU A 133 -3.69 6.16 -5.44
N LEU A 134 -2.60 5.55 -5.02
CA LEU A 134 -1.51 6.27 -4.36
C LEU A 134 -0.86 7.27 -5.32
N GLY A 135 -0.96 8.55 -4.97
CA GLY A 135 -0.50 9.65 -5.80
C GLY A 135 0.47 10.61 -5.11
N PRO A 136 0.96 11.62 -5.88
CA PRO A 136 2.00 12.55 -5.44
C PRO A 136 1.59 13.44 -4.27
N GLU A 137 0.30 13.51 -3.91
CA GLU A 137 -0.17 14.19 -2.71
C GLU A 137 0.47 13.66 -1.42
N LEU A 138 0.96 12.41 -1.42
CA LEU A 138 1.66 11.84 -0.27
C LEU A 138 3.16 12.19 -0.20
N LEU A 139 3.72 12.83 -1.23
CA LEU A 139 5.15 13.15 -1.31
C LEU A 139 5.52 14.51 -0.66
N HIS A 140 4.71 14.99 0.27
CA HIS A 140 4.95 16.27 0.95
C HIS A 140 6.34 16.29 1.59
N GLY A 141 7.13 17.31 1.23
CA GLY A 141 8.50 17.48 1.74
C GLY A 141 9.56 16.63 1.02
N ILE A 142 9.18 15.78 0.07
CA ILE A 142 10.13 15.01 -0.75
C ILE A 142 10.43 15.79 -2.03
N ARG A 143 11.72 16.06 -2.27
CA ARG A 143 12.22 16.82 -3.43
C ARG A 143 12.98 15.91 -4.39
N GLY A 144 13.10 16.33 -5.65
CA GLY A 144 13.91 15.63 -6.64
C GLY A 144 13.22 14.44 -7.31
N ILE A 145 11.89 14.33 -7.18
CA ILE A 145 11.07 13.35 -7.90
C ILE A 145 10.61 14.00 -9.21
N ASP A 146 10.99 13.42 -10.35
CA ASP A 146 10.57 13.89 -11.67
C ASP A 146 9.09 13.56 -11.95
N GLU A 147 8.49 14.25 -12.92
CA GLU A 147 7.06 14.08 -13.25
C GLU A 147 6.71 12.66 -13.71
N GLY A 148 7.60 11.99 -14.46
CA GLY A 148 7.36 10.62 -14.91
C GLY A 148 7.29 9.63 -13.75
N LEU A 149 8.10 9.84 -12.71
CA LEU A 149 8.03 9.06 -11.48
C LEU A 149 6.78 9.39 -10.64
N LYS A 150 6.33 10.65 -10.62
CA LYS A 150 5.08 11.04 -9.92
C LYS A 150 3.86 10.36 -10.52
N GLU A 151 3.76 10.30 -11.84
CA GLU A 151 2.64 9.63 -12.55
C GLU A 151 2.58 8.12 -12.25
N LYS A 152 3.74 7.52 -11.98
CA LYS A 152 3.88 6.09 -11.68
C LYS A 152 4.17 5.82 -10.21
N LEU A 153 3.85 6.75 -9.33
CA LEU A 153 4.27 6.69 -7.94
C LEU A 153 3.79 5.40 -7.24
N TYR A 154 2.55 4.99 -7.53
CA TYR A 154 1.95 3.75 -7.04
C TYR A 154 2.79 2.49 -7.34
N LEU A 155 3.63 2.48 -8.38
CA LEU A 155 4.53 1.36 -8.69
C LEU A 155 5.82 1.38 -7.86
N TYR A 156 6.32 2.56 -7.53
CA TYR A 156 7.65 2.75 -6.95
C TYR A 156 7.63 3.16 -5.47
N ILE A 157 6.45 3.21 -4.86
CA ILE A 157 6.30 3.73 -3.50
C ILE A 157 7.11 2.93 -2.47
N ASN A 158 7.22 1.61 -2.64
CA ASN A 158 8.05 0.75 -1.79
C ASN A 158 9.54 1.13 -1.84
N CYS A 159 10.03 1.54 -3.01
CA CYS A 159 11.41 2.00 -3.15
C CYS A 159 11.60 3.39 -2.52
N ILE A 160 10.67 4.30 -2.77
CA ILE A 160 10.73 5.68 -2.26
C ILE A 160 10.62 5.69 -0.74
N SER A 161 9.76 4.84 -0.17
CA SER A 161 9.53 4.74 1.27
C SER A 161 10.77 4.27 2.05
N LEU A 162 11.60 3.42 1.44
CA LEU A 162 12.89 3.01 1.97
C LEU A 162 13.88 4.18 2.04
N LEU A 163 13.86 5.08 1.06
CA LEU A 163 14.74 6.26 1.04
C LEU A 163 14.41 7.28 2.14
N LEU A 164 13.21 7.23 2.70
CA LEU A 164 12.79 8.09 3.81
C LEU A 164 13.27 7.63 5.17
N ARG A 165 13.97 6.48 5.25
CA ARG A 165 14.56 6.01 6.50
C ARG A 165 15.67 6.96 6.95
N ARG A 166 15.44 7.63 8.08
CA ARG A 166 16.44 8.49 8.75
C ARG A 166 17.34 7.63 9.65
N ASN A 167 18.60 8.04 9.80
CA ASN A 167 19.59 7.39 10.67
C ASN A 167 19.40 7.78 12.13
#